data_AF-A0A7J5YTR7-F1
#
_entry.id   AF-A0A7J5YTR7-F1
#
_cell.length_a   1.000
_cell.length_b   1.000
_cell.length_c   1.000
_cell.angle_alpha   90.00
_cell.angle_beta   90.00
_cell.angle_gamma   90.00
#
_symmetry.space_group_name_H-M   'P 1'
#
loop_
_entity.id
_entity.type
_entity.pdbx_description
1 polymer ?
#
loop_
_entity_poly.entity_id
_entity_poly.type
_entity_poly.pdbx_seq_one_letter_code
_entity_poly.pdbx_strand_id
1 'polypeptide(L)' 'MRGARLHKGLDIVCSDGSIVYAPFDPDRTSGTVRAGQRLGVMLPMQSVYPEITSHIHVQMCDRSDPTPHF' A
#
# COMPACT_ATOMS: atom_id res chain seq x y z
N MET A 1 2.83 21.99 -9.78
CA MET A 1 4.09 21.47 -9.21
C MET A 1 3.74 20.69 -7.95
N ARG A 2 3.93 19.36 -7.91
CA ARG A 2 3.80 18.60 -6.67
C ARG A 2 5.07 18.89 -5.85
N GLY A 3 4.91 19.56 -4.72
CA GLY A 3 6.03 19.86 -3.82
C GLY A 3 6.76 18.57 -3.45
N ALA A 4 8.09 18.63 -3.39
CA ALA A 4 8.98 17.55 -2.98
C ALA A 4 8.84 17.27 -1.47
N ARG A 5 7.62 16.99 -1.00
CA ARG A 5 7.38 16.56 0.37
C ARG A 5 7.94 15.14 0.48
N LEU A 6 9.00 14.99 1.26
CA LEU A 6 9.64 13.70 1.50
C LEU A 6 8.61 12.76 2.17
N HIS A 7 8.06 11.82 1.40
CA HIS A 7 7.23 10.75 1.92
C HIS A 7 8.14 9.68 2.52
N LYS A 8 8.24 9.64 3.86
CA LYS A 8 9.01 8.61 4.55
C LYS A 8 8.26 7.29 4.45
N GLY A 9 8.84 6.32 3.74
CA GLY A 9 8.41 4.92 3.81
C GLY A 9 8.86 4.29 5.13
N LEU A 10 8.13 3.28 5.59
CA LEU A 10 8.49 2.44 6.72
C LEU A 10 8.63 1.00 6.22
N ASP A 11 9.85 0.45 6.28
CA ASP A 11 10.11 -0.97 6.02
C ASP A 11 10.04 -1.72 7.35
N ILE A 12 9.06 -2.64 7.49
CA ILE A 12 8.87 -3.44 8.70
C ILE A 12 9.38 -4.86 8.45
N VAL A 13 10.42 -5.27 9.16
CA VAL A 13 10.87 -6.67 9.21
C VAL A 13 10.22 -7.35 10.40
N CYS A 14 9.48 -8.42 10.16
CA CYS A 14 8.76 -9.16 11.19
C CYS A 14 9.16 -10.63 11.17
N SER A 15 9.09 -11.30 12.32
CA SER A 15 9.14 -12.77 12.36
C SER A 15 7.84 -13.36 11.81
N ASP A 16 7.90 -14.57 11.25
CA ASP A 16 6.70 -15.29 10.82
C ASP A 16 5.68 -15.39 11.96
N GLY A 17 4.40 -15.13 11.64
CA GLY A 17 3.30 -15.10 12.61
C GLY A 17 3.12 -13.78 13.37
N SER A 18 3.96 -12.77 13.13
CA SER A 18 3.78 -11.44 13.72
C SER A 18 2.55 -10.72 13.17
N ILE A 19 1.85 -9.97 14.03
CA ILE A 19 0.72 -9.12 13.63
C ILE A 19 1.25 -7.73 13.27
N VAL A 20 1.00 -7.30 12.03
CA VAL A 20 1.30 -5.93 11.55
C VAL A 20 -0.02 -5.19 11.35
N TYR A 21 -0.21 -4.09 12.07
CA TYR A 21 -1.37 -3.22 11.87
C TYR A 21 -1.09 -2.21 10.76
N ALA A 22 -1.72 -2.41 9.60
CA ALA A 22 -1.70 -1.46 8.50
C ALA A 22 -3.09 -0.81 8.34
N PRO A 23 -3.18 0.45 7.88
CA PRO A 23 -4.46 1.10 7.56
C PRO A 23 -5.11 0.56 6.27
N PHE A 24 -4.93 -0.73 6.00
CA PHE A 24 -5.40 -1.46 4.83
C PHE A 24 -5.64 -2.90 5.25
N ASP A 25 -6.81 -3.43 4.91
CA ASP A 25 -7.21 -4.81 5.17
C ASP A 25 -7.07 -5.64 3.88
N PRO A 26 -6.00 -6.45 3.73
CA PRO A 26 -5.72 -7.21 2.51
C PRO A 26 -6.65 -8.43 2.40
N ASP A 27 -7.19 -8.68 1.20
CA ASP A 27 -7.91 -9.93 0.92
C ASP A 27 -6.97 -11.14 0.95
N ARG A 28 -5.72 -10.93 0.52
CA ARG A 28 -4.65 -11.94 0.48
C ARG A 28 -3.31 -11.26 0.75
N THR A 29 -2.46 -11.91 1.53
CA THR A 29 -1.11 -11.42 1.87
C THR A 29 -0.01 -12.05 1.00
N SER A 30 -0.34 -13.04 0.16
CA SER A 30 0.60 -13.71 -0.74
C SER A 30 -0.07 -14.24 -2.01
N GLY A 31 0.74 -14.55 -3.02
CA GLY A 31 0.32 -15.12 -4.31
C GLY A 31 0.30 -14.12 -5.46
N THR A 32 -0.21 -14.55 -6.61
CA THR A 32 -0.28 -13.74 -7.83
C THR A 32 -1.57 -12.91 -7.87
N VAL A 33 -1.45 -11.66 -8.33
CA VAL A 33 -2.56 -10.73 -8.54
C VAL A 33 -2.73 -10.44 -10.02
N ARG A 34 -3.97 -10.38 -10.48
CA ARG A 34 -4.33 -10.07 -11.87
C ARG A 34 -4.77 -8.61 -11.98
N ALA A 35 -4.63 -8.02 -13.17
CA ALA A 35 -5.18 -6.69 -13.44
C ALA A 35 -6.69 -6.65 -13.14
N GLY A 36 -7.16 -5.57 -12.51
CA GLY A 36 -8.55 -5.41 -12.06
C GLY A 36 -8.95 -6.26 -10.84
N GLN A 37 -8.05 -7.08 -10.31
CA GLN A 37 -8.34 -7.85 -9.11
C GLN A 37 -8.35 -6.93 -7.87
N ARG A 38 -9.37 -7.10 -7.01
CA ARG A 38 -9.42 -6.44 -5.72
C ARG A 38 -8.27 -6.91 -4.81
N LEU A 39 -7.58 -5.97 -4.19
CA LEU A 39 -6.46 -6.23 -3.27
C LEU A 39 -6.90 -6.26 -1.79
N GLY A 40 -7.95 -5.51 -1.45
CA GLY A 40 -8.39 -5.33 -0.06
C GLY A 40 -9.30 -4.11 0.11
N VAL A 41 -9.49 -3.67 1.36
CA VAL A 41 -10.20 -2.42 1.71
C VAL A 41 -9.22 -1.44 2.37
N MET A 42 -9.24 -0.16 1.97
CA MET A 42 -8.55 0.88 2.74
C MET A 42 -9.37 1.20 4.00
N LEU A 43 -8.72 1.23 5.16
CA LEU A 43 -9.36 1.69 6.39
C LEU A 43 -9.59 3.22 6.33
N PRO A 44 -10.61 3.75 7.04
CA PRO A 44 -11.01 5.15 6.92
C PRO A 44 -10.06 6.11 7.65
N MET A 45 -8.81 6.19 7.21
CA MET A 45 -7.76 7.00 7.82
C MET A 45 -8.09 8.49 7.86
N GLN A 46 -8.96 8.98 6.97
CA GLN A 46 -9.39 10.37 6.96
C GLN A 46 -10.20 10.75 8.20
N SER A 47 -10.78 9.77 8.92
CA SER A 47 -11.44 10.02 10.22
C SER A 47 -10.43 10.36 11.32
N VAL A 48 -9.19 9.89 11.20
CA VAL A 48 -8.09 10.14 12.15
C VAL A 48 -7.18 11.26 11.65
N TYR A 49 -6.94 11.33 10.34
CA TYR A 49 -6.05 12.28 9.67
C TYR A 49 -6.73 12.89 8.44
N PRO A 50 -7.60 13.90 8.62
CA PRO A 50 -8.44 14.45 7.54
C PRO A 50 -7.65 15.12 6.40
N GLU A 51 -6.41 15.54 6.64
CA GLU A 51 -5.55 16.18 5.62
C GLU A 51 -4.75 15.18 4.76
N ILE A 52 -4.88 13.87 5.02
CA ILE A 52 -4.13 12.84 4.30
C ILE A 52 -5.05 12.14 3.29
N THR A 53 -4.72 12.22 2.00
CA THR A 53 -5.39 11.43 0.96
C THR A 53 -5.04 9.94 1.11
N SER A 54 -6.05 9.07 1.10
CA SER A 54 -5.83 7.61 1.11
C SER A 54 -5.17 7.18 -0.19
N HIS A 55 -3.97 6.61 -0.10
CA HIS A 55 -3.25 6.05 -1.25
C HIS A 55 -2.40 4.86 -0.80
N ILE A 56 -2.09 3.97 -1.75
CA ILE A 56 -1.19 2.85 -1.54
C ILE A 56 0.06 3.05 -2.42
N HIS A 57 1.21 2.59 -1.96
CA HIS A 57 2.40 2.46 -2.79
C HIS A 57 2.44 1.04 -3.35
N VAL A 58 2.63 0.91 -4.66
CA VAL A 58 2.74 -0.38 -5.37
C VAL A 58 4.14 -0.46 -5.96
N GLN A 59 4.82 -1.59 -5.75
CA GLN A 59 6.13 -1.87 -6.31
C GLN A 59 6.12 -3.24 -6.97
N MET A 60 6.60 -3.32 -8.21
CA MET A 60 6.73 -4.59 -8.94
C MET A 60 7.90 -5.42 -8.39
N CYS A 61 7.79 -6.75 -8.50
CA CYS A 61 8.83 -7.68 -8.03
C CYS A 61 10.18 -7.46 -8.74
N ASP A 62 10.14 -7.10 -10.03
CA ASP A 62 11.31 -6.80 -10.86
C ASP A 62 11.75 -5.33 -10.79
N ARG A 63 11.08 -4.51 -9.95
CA ARG A 63 11.30 -3.07 -9.78
C ARG A 63 11.06 -2.23 -11.04
N SER A 64 10.38 -2.79 -12.05
CA SER A 64 9.92 -2.03 -13.21
C SER A 64 8.86 -0.99 -12.81
N ASP A 65 8.67 0.01 -13.68
CA ASP A 65 7.62 1.02 -13.51
C ASP A 65 6.24 0.36 -13.64
N PRO A 66 5.38 0.39 -12.60
CA PRO A 66 4.06 -0.22 -12.64
C PRO A 66 3.03 0.61 -13.43
N THR A 67 3.34 1.86 -13.80
CA THR A 67 2.41 2.80 -14.47
C THR A 67 1.69 2.25 -15.71
N PRO A 68 2.32 1.44 -16.59
CA PRO A 68 1.65 0.89 -17.78
C PRO A 68 0.48 -0.06 -17.50
N HIS A 69 0.24 -0.45 -16.24
CA HIS A 69 -0.83 -1.38 -15.85
C HIS A 69 -2.05 -0.70 -15.22
N PHE A 70 -2.09 0.64 -15.16
CA PHE A 70 -3.16 1.43 -14.55
C PHE A 70 -3.90 2.32 -15.56
#